data_AF-A0A1H8DQ32-F1
#
_entry.id   AF-A0A1H8DQ32-F1
#
_cell.length_a   1.000
_cell.length_b   1.000
_cell.length_c   1.000
_cell.angle_alpha   90.00
_cell.angle_beta   90.00
_cell.angle_gamma   90.00
#
_symmetry.space_group_name_H-M   'P 1'
#
loop_
_entity.id
_entity.type
_entity.pdbx_description
1 polymer ?
#
loop_
_entity_poly.entity_id
_entity_poly.type
_entity_poly.pdbx_seq_one_letter_code
_entity_poly.pdbx_strand_id
1 'polypeptide(L)'
;MRILIFILVMLTCKTALSQIQVDRARLIKLLQEGKTAEVFKEANRLRDSVYGKCALVDYFIAKSLCMDKYYDRSSIWFDYILAKYPMDDGSLAFIRQEKNACQPGRPAPLAAGSTLLTSMTIPLPKVGAGVRGRIGKGGYIVEDCYENKTLVSYDNMLPDETLAARIFNMDQPDTALAKLQSFLPAAYEARVYKRFILVTLKDRSYNAENLERVAGSLDRAYNFYIKYYSLRPLNKFITVYLLPSQAALQAAAQDVHHIKIGNDPLGYSILSDLSLLGIAEDDPSTIGTLYHELWHLVIRGDAGDIPAWLDEGIAGLYSNSYWENDVLQGNKTTWRLDDLRSKRLAEIGETVPSLEKLLGYDWNNFYGGADKNLCMATVNYALSNYFMIYLQEQGVLQQLIQAVKNRRPPGTDSTTSVQDIQDITLLPAVTGKNVSALQTAFRAWFKKAYSFDPYDSPQTQTAAVMKFNFQQEQDSLKQTLSNKRMQGSINIEQYNRYMNRITKIETSYTTAAKKIDEFNAQQSTQHPPANMSNMVAQQQPQQQQQTQSENKKVSRWRKKMNHAKADLMKLKEQINSDTF
;
A
#
# COMPACT_ATOMS: atom_id res chain seq x y z
N MET A 1 60.28 -39.10 -10.86
CA MET A 1 59.15 -39.27 -11.81
C MET A 1 57.87 -38.99 -11.04
N ARG A 2 57.24 -37.83 -11.33
CA ARG A 2 55.84 -37.40 -11.09
C ARG A 2 55.12 -37.78 -9.78
N ILE A 3 54.69 -36.75 -9.04
CA ILE A 3 53.34 -36.48 -8.47
C ILE A 3 53.53 -35.24 -7.54
N LEU A 4 53.15 -34.02 -7.94
CA LEU A 4 51.83 -33.35 -7.76
C LEU A 4 51.40 -33.29 -6.27
N ILE A 5 50.81 -32.25 -5.66
CA ILE A 5 50.31 -30.93 -6.04
C ILE A 5 49.93 -30.21 -4.72
N PHE A 6 50.06 -28.88 -4.70
CA PHE A 6 49.37 -27.89 -3.84
C PHE A 6 48.55 -28.40 -2.64
N ILE A 7 49.07 -28.19 -1.43
CA ILE A 7 48.23 -27.97 -0.23
C ILE A 7 48.02 -26.47 -0.10
N LEU A 8 47.09 -25.95 -0.90
CA LEU A 8 46.43 -24.68 -0.65
C LEU A 8 45.18 -25.04 0.16
N VAL A 9 45.28 -25.00 1.49
CA VAL A 9 44.10 -25.12 2.35
C VAL A 9 43.22 -23.90 2.06
N MET A 10 42.20 -24.14 1.24
CA MET A 10 41.05 -23.31 1.02
C MET A 10 40.35 -23.03 2.36
N LEU A 11 40.83 -22.02 3.09
CA LEU A 11 40.00 -21.20 3.97
C LEU A 11 39.03 -20.40 3.09
N THR A 12 38.10 -21.11 2.45
CA THR A 12 36.89 -20.47 1.94
C THR A 12 36.04 -20.21 3.16
N CYS A 13 36.10 -18.96 3.62
CA CYS A 13 35.17 -18.41 4.58
C CYS A 13 33.77 -18.52 3.96
N LYS A 14 33.10 -19.66 4.13
CA LYS A 14 31.66 -19.80 3.94
C LYS A 14 30.98 -19.11 5.12
N THR A 15 31.18 -17.80 5.25
CA THR A 15 30.19 -16.99 5.96
C THR A 15 28.99 -16.94 5.02
N ALA A 16 28.14 -17.96 5.11
CA ALA A 16 26.75 -17.79 4.74
C ALA A 16 26.28 -16.58 5.55
N LEU A 17 26.15 -15.44 4.87
CA LEU A 17 25.61 -14.23 5.46
C LEU A 17 24.17 -14.55 5.84
N SER A 18 23.96 -15.08 7.06
CA SER A 18 22.63 -15.16 7.62
C SER A 18 22.09 -13.74 7.60
N GLN A 19 20.82 -13.58 7.20
CA GLN A 19 20.07 -12.37 7.49
C GLN A 19 20.44 -11.92 8.90
N ILE A 20 20.95 -10.69 9.04
CA ILE A 20 21.42 -10.25 10.33
C ILE A 20 20.18 -10.06 11.18
N GLN A 21 19.92 -11.02 12.07
CA GLN A 21 18.95 -10.83 13.12
C GLN A 21 19.47 -9.67 13.96
N VAL A 22 18.69 -8.58 14.02
CA VAL A 22 19.00 -7.46 14.90
C VAL A 22 18.95 -8.02 16.33
N ASP A 23 20.12 -8.14 16.97
CA ASP A 23 20.21 -8.57 18.38
C ASP A 23 19.72 -7.43 19.28
N ARG A 24 18.40 -7.32 19.33
CA ARG A 24 17.69 -6.26 20.02
C ARG A 24 18.00 -6.26 21.51
N ALA A 25 18.09 -7.43 22.12
CA ALA A 25 18.39 -7.60 23.54
C ALA A 25 19.78 -7.02 23.87
N ARG A 26 20.78 -7.30 23.02
CA ARG A 26 22.11 -6.70 23.12
C ARG A 26 22.08 -5.18 22.98
N LEU A 27 21.44 -4.63 21.94
CA LEU A 27 21.40 -3.18 21.73
C LEU A 27 20.72 -2.45 22.90
N ILE A 28 19.64 -3.01 23.45
CA ILE A 28 18.97 -2.48 24.65
C ILE A 28 19.91 -2.52 25.85
N LYS A 29 20.58 -3.66 26.09
CA LYS A 29 21.52 -3.81 27.22
C LYS A 29 22.66 -2.79 27.13
N LEU A 30 23.23 -2.59 25.95
CA LEU A 30 24.29 -1.59 25.73
C LEU A 30 23.79 -0.17 26.02
N LEU A 31 22.56 0.20 25.60
CA LEU A 31 21.97 1.49 25.96
C LEU A 31 21.78 1.63 27.48
N GLN A 32 21.31 0.58 28.17
CA GLN A 32 21.13 0.58 29.62
C GLN A 32 22.45 0.77 30.37
N GLU A 33 23.55 0.23 29.82
CA GLU A 33 24.91 0.39 30.34
C GLU A 33 25.54 1.76 29.97
N GLY A 34 24.83 2.63 29.26
CA GLY A 34 25.35 3.92 28.79
C GLY A 34 26.36 3.83 27.64
N LYS A 35 26.48 2.67 26.98
CA LYS A 35 27.41 2.42 25.86
C LYS A 35 26.80 2.88 24.52
N THR A 36 26.33 4.12 24.48
CA THR A 36 25.65 4.77 23.34
C THR A 36 26.48 4.76 22.05
N ALA A 37 27.78 5.03 22.14
CA ALA A 37 28.69 4.99 20.98
C ALA A 37 28.81 3.60 20.35
N GLU A 38 28.75 2.54 21.16
CA GLU A 38 28.77 1.15 20.67
C GLU A 38 27.46 0.82 19.93
N VAL A 39 26.32 1.21 20.50
CA VAL A 39 25.00 1.03 19.88
C VAL A 39 24.92 1.80 18.56
N PHE A 40 25.35 3.05 18.54
CA PHE A 40 25.38 3.86 17.32
C PHE A 40 26.22 3.19 16.22
N LYS A 41 27.43 2.73 16.55
CA LYS A 41 28.31 2.04 15.59
C LYS A 41 27.70 0.73 15.10
N GLU A 42 27.15 -0.09 16.00
CA GLU A 42 26.54 -1.37 15.65
C GLU A 42 25.28 -1.18 14.80
N ALA A 43 24.40 -0.24 15.16
CA ALA A 43 23.19 0.06 14.40
C ALA A 43 23.50 0.61 12.99
N ASN A 44 24.49 1.47 12.83
CA ASN A 44 24.91 1.92 11.49
C ASN A 44 25.43 0.76 10.64
N ARG A 45 26.25 -0.15 11.20
CA ARG A 45 26.70 -1.36 10.50
C ARG A 45 25.53 -2.27 10.13
N LEU A 46 24.53 -2.41 11.00
CA LEU A 46 23.31 -3.15 10.73
C LEU A 46 22.54 -2.52 9.58
N ARG A 47 22.42 -1.18 9.55
CA ARG A 47 21.69 -0.44 8.51
C ARG A 47 22.19 -0.71 7.10
N ASP A 48 23.49 -0.91 6.95
CA ASP A 48 24.13 -1.24 5.66
C ASP A 48 23.97 -2.71 5.26
N SER A 49 23.37 -3.56 6.11
CA SER A 49 23.14 -4.98 5.85
C SER A 49 21.77 -5.27 5.21
N VAL A 50 21.56 -6.51 4.74
CA VAL A 50 20.28 -6.93 4.14
C VAL A 50 19.20 -6.87 5.22
N TYR A 51 18.08 -6.20 4.92
CA TYR A 51 17.02 -5.81 5.89
C TYR A 51 17.46 -4.82 6.97
N GLY A 52 18.63 -4.20 6.82
CA GLY A 52 19.17 -3.24 7.78
C GLY A 52 18.42 -1.91 7.85
N LYS A 53 17.85 -1.46 6.73
CA LYS A 53 17.09 -0.20 6.66
C LYS A 53 15.67 -0.42 7.16
N CYS A 54 15.50 -0.40 8.47
CA CYS A 54 14.20 -0.57 9.12
C CYS A 54 14.04 0.38 10.30
N ALA A 55 12.78 0.61 10.72
CA ALA A 55 12.44 1.52 11.80
C ALA A 55 13.18 1.19 13.12
N LEU A 56 13.38 -0.09 13.41
CA LEU A 56 14.06 -0.54 14.64
C LEU A 56 15.53 -0.13 14.67
N VAL A 57 16.26 -0.36 13.57
CA VAL A 57 17.68 0.02 13.48
C VAL A 57 17.83 1.53 13.52
N ASP A 58 17.00 2.24 12.77
CA ASP A 58 17.01 3.72 12.74
C ASP A 58 16.62 4.30 14.11
N TYR A 59 15.74 3.64 14.88
CA TYR A 59 15.42 4.02 16.26
C TYR A 59 16.65 3.91 17.17
N PHE A 60 17.43 2.83 17.09
CA PHE A 60 18.65 2.69 17.90
C PHE A 60 19.69 3.77 17.54
N ILE A 61 19.78 4.16 16.27
CA ILE A 61 20.61 5.30 15.83
C ILE A 61 20.10 6.60 16.48
N ALA A 62 18.80 6.90 16.34
CA ALA A 62 18.17 8.08 16.90
C ALA A 62 18.35 8.17 18.42
N LYS A 63 18.11 7.07 19.14
CA LYS A 63 18.20 7.01 20.61
C LYS A 63 19.63 7.16 21.11
N SER A 64 20.61 6.57 20.43
CA SER A 64 22.03 6.73 20.78
C SER A 64 22.47 8.18 20.65
N LEU A 65 22.11 8.85 19.55
CA LEU A 65 22.35 10.29 19.35
C LEU A 65 21.69 11.14 20.44
N CYS A 66 20.47 10.78 20.82
CA CYS A 66 19.75 11.48 21.89
C CYS A 66 20.48 11.42 23.22
N MET A 67 20.92 10.23 23.63
CA MET A 67 21.59 9.99 24.90
C MET A 67 22.99 10.66 24.93
N ASP A 68 23.63 10.79 23.77
CA ASP A 68 24.88 11.54 23.58
C ASP A 68 24.67 13.05 23.41
N LYS A 69 23.45 13.56 23.63
CA LYS A 69 23.09 14.99 23.57
C LYS A 69 23.18 15.62 22.18
N TYR A 70 23.19 14.82 21.11
CA TYR A 70 23.04 15.29 19.72
C TYR A 70 21.55 15.43 19.36
N TYR A 71 20.84 16.29 20.09
CA TYR A 71 19.37 16.40 20.02
C TYR A 71 18.85 16.72 18.61
N ASP A 72 19.46 17.66 17.90
CA ASP A 72 19.01 18.06 16.55
C ASP A 72 19.12 16.89 15.56
N ARG A 73 20.24 16.15 15.60
CA ARG A 73 20.45 14.98 14.74
C ARG A 73 19.49 13.86 15.11
N SER A 74 19.27 13.63 16.40
CA SER A 74 18.30 12.64 16.88
C SER A 74 16.88 12.96 16.41
N SER A 75 16.45 14.23 16.51
CA SER A 75 15.14 14.68 16.04
C SER A 75 14.95 14.40 14.54
N ILE A 76 15.97 14.66 13.72
CA ILE A 76 15.96 14.39 12.28
C ILE A 76 15.74 12.89 12.01
N TRP A 77 16.40 12.00 12.76
CA TRP A 77 16.18 10.56 12.64
C TRP A 77 14.77 10.13 13.06
N PHE A 78 14.23 10.68 14.15
CA PHE A 78 12.85 10.38 14.54
C PHE A 78 11.83 10.84 13.49
N ASP A 79 12.02 12.03 12.90
CA ASP A 79 11.19 12.50 11.79
C ASP A 79 11.31 11.60 10.56
N TYR A 80 12.52 11.12 10.27
CA TYR A 80 12.75 10.17 9.20
C TYR A 80 11.97 8.87 9.43
N ILE A 81 12.02 8.31 10.65
CA ILE A 81 11.30 7.08 10.98
C ILE A 81 9.80 7.25 10.78
N LEU A 82 9.24 8.36 11.29
CA LEU A 82 7.81 8.68 11.18
C LEU A 82 7.35 8.87 9.73
N ALA A 83 8.23 9.36 8.85
CA ALA A 83 7.90 9.63 7.45
C ALA A 83 8.09 8.42 6.53
N LYS A 84 9.09 7.57 6.79
CA LYS A 84 9.55 6.54 5.82
C LYS A 84 9.04 5.15 6.08
N TYR A 85 8.74 4.80 7.33
CA TYR A 85 8.34 3.43 7.65
C TYR A 85 6.84 3.31 7.89
N PRO A 86 6.20 2.27 7.33
CA PRO A 86 4.83 1.96 7.67
C PRO A 86 4.80 1.41 9.11
N MET A 87 3.93 1.96 9.95
CA MET A 87 3.81 1.60 11.37
C MET A 87 2.35 1.67 11.83
N ASP A 88 2.00 0.96 12.90
CA ASP A 88 0.73 1.12 13.58
C ASP A 88 0.68 2.40 14.44
N ASP A 89 -0.53 2.76 14.89
CA ASP A 89 -0.77 3.99 15.64
C ASP A 89 -0.02 4.01 16.99
N GLY A 90 0.15 2.85 17.63
CA GLY A 90 0.91 2.69 18.87
C GLY A 90 2.40 2.89 18.66
N SER A 91 2.98 2.27 17.63
CA SER A 91 4.38 2.47 17.24
C SER A 91 4.66 3.93 16.84
N LEU A 92 3.76 4.58 16.10
CA LEU A 92 3.87 6.01 15.78
C LEU A 92 3.81 6.89 17.03
N ALA A 93 2.89 6.61 17.96
CA ALA A 93 2.79 7.34 19.22
C ALA A 93 4.05 7.17 20.08
N PHE A 94 4.60 5.95 20.14
CA PHE A 94 5.85 5.66 20.83
C PHE A 94 7.02 6.46 20.25
N ILE A 95 7.21 6.47 18.93
CA ILE A 95 8.30 7.24 18.29
C ILE A 95 8.15 8.75 18.53
N ARG A 96 6.92 9.28 18.46
CA ARG A 96 6.65 10.70 18.80
C ARG A 96 6.96 11.00 20.27
N GLN A 97 6.63 10.10 21.18
CA GLN A 97 6.95 10.26 22.60
C GLN A 97 8.47 10.27 22.82
N GLU A 98 9.19 9.34 22.21
CA GLU A 98 10.66 9.26 22.30
C GLU A 98 11.33 10.52 21.72
N LYS A 99 10.83 11.04 20.59
CA LYS A 99 11.25 12.32 20.03
C LYS A 99 11.02 13.48 21.01
N ASN A 100 9.83 13.56 21.61
CA ASN A 100 9.47 14.64 22.54
C ASN A 100 10.25 14.57 23.87
N ALA A 101 10.65 13.38 24.29
CA ALA A 101 11.53 13.19 25.44
C ALA A 101 12.98 13.59 25.13
N CYS A 102 13.38 13.53 23.86
CA CYS A 102 14.73 13.87 23.41
C CYS A 102 14.94 15.39 23.25
N GLN A 103 15.14 16.09 24.37
CA GLN A 103 15.30 17.56 24.38
C GLN A 103 16.41 17.99 25.35
N PRO A 104 17.08 19.15 25.10
CA PRO A 104 18.05 19.72 26.03
C PRO A 104 17.46 19.88 27.44
N GLY A 105 18.22 19.48 28.46
CA GLY A 105 17.83 19.65 29.87
C GLY A 105 16.82 18.64 30.40
N ARG A 106 16.38 17.66 29.60
CA ARG A 106 15.61 16.50 30.06
C ARG A 106 16.49 15.26 30.03
N PRO A 107 16.57 14.46 31.10
CA PRO A 107 17.15 13.13 30.97
C PRO A 107 16.34 12.37 29.92
N ALA A 108 17.02 11.62 29.06
CA ALA A 108 16.39 10.75 28.08
C ALA A 108 16.33 9.34 28.67
N PRO A 109 15.40 9.02 29.59
CA PRO A 109 15.31 7.68 30.12
C PRO A 109 15.05 6.70 28.97
N LEU A 110 15.57 5.49 29.11
CA LEU A 110 15.09 4.38 28.31
C LEU A 110 13.64 4.13 28.71
N ALA A 111 12.70 4.27 27.78
CA ALA A 111 11.31 3.93 28.03
C ALA A 111 11.26 2.47 28.49
N ALA A 112 10.64 2.21 29.65
CA ALA A 112 10.57 0.89 30.27
C ALA A 112 9.74 -0.15 29.47
N GLY A 113 9.20 0.22 28.31
CA GLY A 113 8.38 -0.64 27.46
C GLY A 113 9.17 -1.31 26.34
N SER A 114 9.78 -2.47 26.62
CA SER A 114 10.37 -3.32 25.58
C SER A 114 9.33 -3.99 24.67
N THR A 115 8.03 -3.82 24.91
CA THR A 115 6.98 -4.50 24.12
C THR A 115 6.57 -3.75 22.84
N LEU A 116 6.75 -2.42 22.76
CA LEU A 116 6.37 -1.60 21.58
C LEU A 116 7.41 -1.62 20.45
N LEU A 117 8.66 -1.90 20.75
CA LEU A 117 9.71 -2.07 19.73
C LEU A 117 9.57 -3.42 18.97
N THR A 118 8.78 -4.35 19.50
CA THR A 118 8.42 -5.66 18.91
C THR A 118 7.26 -5.57 17.92
N SER A 119 6.58 -4.41 17.82
CA SER A 119 5.48 -4.17 16.88
C SER A 119 5.88 -3.30 15.70
N MET A 120 7.16 -2.99 15.53
CA MET A 120 7.70 -2.44 14.28
C MET A 120 7.74 -3.50 13.18
N THR A 121 6.72 -4.35 13.13
CA THR A 121 6.38 -5.15 11.96
C THR A 121 5.92 -4.18 10.90
N ILE A 122 6.25 -4.48 9.65
CA ILE A 122 5.64 -3.76 8.55
C ILE A 122 4.16 -4.13 8.56
N PRO A 123 3.26 -3.18 8.81
CA PRO A 123 1.86 -3.47 8.59
C PRO A 123 1.71 -3.85 7.12
N LEU A 124 0.89 -4.87 6.87
CA LEU A 124 0.23 -5.02 5.57
C LEU A 124 -0.26 -3.64 5.13
N PRO A 125 -0.28 -3.35 3.83
CA PRO A 125 -1.01 -2.18 3.36
C PRO A 125 -2.37 -2.15 4.04
N LYS A 126 -2.56 -1.19 4.96
CA LYS A 126 -3.77 -1.15 5.80
C LYS A 126 -5.01 -0.85 4.97
N VAL A 127 -4.82 -0.61 3.67
CA VAL A 127 -5.84 -0.55 2.64
C VAL A 127 -5.17 -0.90 1.32
N GLY A 128 -5.62 -1.90 0.56
CA GLY A 128 -5.51 -1.84 -0.90
C GLY A 128 -4.56 -2.76 -1.66
N ALA A 129 -4.02 -3.84 -1.07
CA ALA A 129 -3.48 -4.96 -1.87
C ALA A 129 -4.65 -5.76 -2.50
N GLY A 130 -5.44 -5.07 -3.33
CA GLY A 130 -6.52 -5.63 -4.13
C GLY A 130 -7.95 -5.36 -3.65
N VAL A 131 -8.36 -4.09 -3.57
CA VAL A 131 -9.81 -3.82 -3.69
C VAL A 131 -10.29 -4.53 -4.94
N ARG A 132 -11.21 -5.50 -4.78
CA ARG A 132 -11.66 -6.45 -5.81
C ARG A 132 -11.73 -5.81 -7.20
N GLY A 133 -10.87 -6.30 -8.10
CA GLY A 133 -10.87 -6.00 -9.52
C GLY A 133 -10.64 -7.30 -10.30
N ARG A 134 -11.51 -7.58 -11.28
CA ARG A 134 -11.64 -8.85 -12.02
C ARG A 134 -10.32 -9.56 -12.36
N ILE A 135 -10.17 -10.80 -11.90
CA ILE A 135 -9.41 -11.84 -12.63
C ILE A 135 -10.39 -12.50 -13.61
N GLY A 136 -9.94 -12.81 -14.84
CA GLY A 136 -10.77 -12.99 -16.04
C GLY A 136 -11.91 -14.03 -16.00
N LYS A 137 -12.89 -13.81 -16.90
CA LYS A 137 -14.06 -14.66 -17.26
C LYS A 137 -15.06 -15.03 -16.14
N GLY A 138 -15.41 -14.08 -15.28
CA GLY A 138 -16.60 -14.20 -14.40
C GLY A 138 -16.83 -12.90 -13.66
N GLY A 139 -17.96 -12.24 -13.89
CA GLY A 139 -18.20 -10.89 -13.39
C GLY A 139 -18.28 -10.82 -11.87
N TYR A 140 -17.54 -9.89 -11.26
CA TYR A 140 -17.81 -9.35 -9.93
C TYR A 140 -17.54 -7.84 -9.90
N ILE A 141 -18.30 -7.14 -9.04
CA ILE A 141 -18.56 -5.71 -8.99
C ILE A 141 -17.54 -5.02 -8.07
N VAL A 142 -17.21 -3.76 -8.39
CA VAL A 142 -16.39 -2.86 -7.56
C VAL A 142 -17.08 -2.66 -6.21
N GLU A 143 -16.50 -3.20 -5.13
CA GLU A 143 -17.02 -2.98 -3.78
C GLU A 143 -16.88 -1.51 -3.35
N ASP A 144 -17.87 -1.03 -2.60
CA ASP A 144 -17.97 0.32 -2.11
C ASP A 144 -16.83 0.64 -1.12
N CYS A 145 -16.01 1.64 -1.43
CA CYS A 145 -14.94 2.11 -0.55
C CYS A 145 -15.48 2.84 0.71
N TYR A 146 -16.81 3.03 0.81
CA TYR A 146 -17.51 3.56 1.98
C TYR A 146 -18.07 2.50 2.94
N GLU A 147 -18.06 1.21 2.58
CA GLU A 147 -18.56 0.19 3.52
C GLU A 147 -17.64 0.05 4.73
N ASN A 148 -18.23 -0.23 5.91
CA ASN A 148 -17.48 -0.45 7.15
C ASN A 148 -16.67 -1.73 7.00
N LYS A 149 -15.44 -1.60 6.51
CA LYS A 149 -14.55 -2.74 6.27
C LYS A 149 -13.89 -3.13 7.58
N THR A 150 -13.82 -4.44 7.82
CA THR A 150 -13.02 -4.98 8.91
C THR A 150 -11.56 -4.65 8.63
N LEU A 151 -11.02 -3.69 9.39
CA LEU A 151 -9.61 -3.34 9.32
C LEU A 151 -8.75 -4.54 9.72
N VAL A 152 -7.54 -4.62 9.14
CA VAL A 152 -6.55 -5.60 9.58
C VAL A 152 -6.22 -5.35 11.05
N SER A 153 -6.33 -6.40 11.87
CA SER A 153 -5.93 -6.40 13.28
C SER A 153 -4.75 -7.32 13.47
N TYR A 154 -3.72 -6.78 14.12
CA TYR A 154 -2.48 -7.47 14.49
C TYR A 154 -2.42 -7.74 16.00
N ASP A 155 -3.52 -7.53 16.72
CA ASP A 155 -3.53 -7.55 18.19
C ASP A 155 -3.08 -8.90 18.77
N ASN A 156 -3.21 -9.97 17.99
CA ASN A 156 -2.82 -11.32 18.37
C ASN A 156 -1.69 -11.88 17.49
N MET A 157 -1.03 -11.04 16.69
CA MET A 157 0.05 -11.48 15.81
C MET A 157 1.13 -12.20 16.61
N LEU A 158 1.67 -13.28 16.04
CA LEU A 158 2.76 -14.01 16.66
C LEU A 158 3.96 -13.09 16.95
N PRO A 159 4.69 -13.28 18.07
CA PRO A 159 5.88 -12.50 18.36
C PRO A 159 6.93 -12.62 17.26
N ASP A 160 7.68 -11.54 17.03
CA ASP A 160 8.73 -11.50 16.00
C ASP A 160 9.77 -12.61 16.15
N GLU A 161 10.12 -13.02 17.37
CA GLU A 161 11.06 -14.13 17.60
C GLU A 161 10.51 -15.46 17.08
N THR A 162 9.18 -15.66 17.18
CA THR A 162 8.50 -16.85 16.66
C THR A 162 8.47 -16.86 15.14
N LEU A 163 8.23 -15.69 14.53
CA LEU A 163 8.25 -15.50 13.08
C LEU A 163 9.67 -15.65 12.52
N ALA A 164 10.66 -15.00 13.12
CA ALA A 164 12.06 -15.07 12.70
C ALA A 164 12.64 -16.49 12.76
N ALA A 165 12.14 -17.33 13.69
CA ALA A 165 12.50 -18.75 13.77
C ALA A 165 11.99 -19.60 12.58
N ARG A 166 11.26 -19.01 11.63
CA ARG A 166 10.81 -19.63 10.38
C ARG A 166 11.68 -19.27 9.18
N ILE A 167 12.73 -18.46 9.37
CA ILE A 167 13.63 -18.04 8.29
C ILE A 167 14.80 -19.03 8.15
N PHE A 168 14.91 -19.66 6.99
CA PHE A 168 15.91 -20.71 6.72
C PHE A 168 16.84 -20.33 5.58
N ASN A 169 18.12 -20.73 5.69
CA ASN A 169 19.05 -20.64 4.58
C ASN A 169 18.66 -21.63 3.47
N MET A 170 19.07 -21.32 2.24
CA MET A 170 18.83 -22.16 1.06
C MET A 170 19.42 -23.58 1.14
N ASP A 171 20.41 -23.80 2.00
CA ASP A 171 21.03 -25.11 2.25
C ASP A 171 20.33 -25.93 3.35
N GLN A 172 19.18 -25.45 3.85
CA GLN A 172 18.40 -26.10 4.93
C GLN A 172 16.96 -26.48 4.52
N PRO A 173 16.71 -27.09 3.35
CA PRO A 173 15.35 -27.37 2.88
C PRO A 173 14.57 -28.29 3.81
N ASP A 174 15.18 -29.37 4.32
CA ASP A 174 14.50 -30.34 5.18
C ASP A 174 14.15 -29.74 6.55
N THR A 175 15.06 -28.93 7.11
CA THR A 175 14.81 -28.22 8.37
C THR A 175 13.68 -27.21 8.20
N ALA A 176 13.67 -26.47 7.09
CA ALA A 176 12.61 -25.51 6.79
C ALA A 176 11.24 -26.20 6.65
N LEU A 177 11.19 -27.30 5.91
CA LEU A 177 9.97 -28.08 5.71
C LEU A 177 9.46 -28.68 7.03
N ALA A 178 10.34 -29.28 7.83
CA ALA A 178 9.99 -29.82 9.14
C ALA A 178 9.46 -28.73 10.09
N LYS A 179 10.08 -27.53 10.08
CA LYS A 179 9.59 -26.39 10.88
C LYS A 179 8.19 -25.98 10.44
N LEU A 180 7.94 -25.80 9.15
CA LEU A 180 6.61 -25.43 8.65
C LEU A 180 5.58 -26.50 9.03
N GLN A 181 5.88 -27.78 8.82
CA GLN A 181 5.01 -28.89 9.19
C GLN A 181 4.69 -28.94 10.70
N SER A 182 5.59 -28.44 11.56
CA SER A 182 5.36 -28.45 13.02
C SER A 182 4.26 -27.50 13.50
N PHE A 183 3.87 -26.50 12.70
CA PHE A 183 2.83 -25.53 13.09
C PHE A 183 1.71 -25.39 12.06
N LEU A 184 1.91 -25.82 10.81
CA LEU A 184 0.86 -25.78 9.80
C LEU A 184 -0.30 -26.72 10.20
N PRO A 185 -1.57 -26.25 10.12
CA PRO A 185 -2.72 -27.12 10.31
C PRO A 185 -2.71 -28.31 9.35
N ALA A 186 -3.32 -29.42 9.75
CA ALA A 186 -3.34 -30.66 8.97
C ALA A 186 -3.93 -30.50 7.55
N ALA A 187 -4.75 -29.46 7.33
CA ALA A 187 -5.34 -29.10 6.04
C ALA A 187 -4.32 -28.59 5.01
N TYR A 188 -3.11 -28.20 5.42
CA TYR A 188 -2.07 -27.70 4.53
C TYR A 188 -1.01 -28.76 4.22
N GLU A 189 -0.42 -28.67 3.04
CA GLU A 189 0.82 -29.34 2.68
C GLU A 189 1.86 -28.30 2.22
N ALA A 190 3.15 -28.63 2.37
CA ALA A 190 4.25 -27.76 1.99
C ALA A 190 5.26 -28.54 1.14
N ARG A 191 5.81 -27.91 0.10
CA ARG A 191 6.81 -28.51 -0.79
C ARG A 191 7.85 -27.48 -1.22
N VAL A 192 9.10 -27.91 -1.32
CA VAL A 192 10.21 -27.05 -1.73
C VAL A 192 10.32 -27.03 -3.26
N TYR A 193 10.33 -25.85 -3.84
CA TYR A 193 10.58 -25.61 -5.26
C TYR A 193 11.60 -24.48 -5.43
N LYS A 194 12.84 -24.83 -5.79
CA LYS A 194 13.96 -23.89 -5.90
C LYS A 194 14.14 -23.06 -4.62
N ARG A 195 13.85 -21.75 -4.65
CA ARG A 195 13.93 -20.82 -3.51
C ARG A 195 12.64 -20.65 -2.72
N PHE A 196 11.57 -21.29 -3.15
CA PHE A 196 10.26 -21.15 -2.54
C PHE A 196 9.88 -22.42 -1.80
N ILE A 197 9.18 -22.24 -0.69
CA ILE A 197 8.41 -23.31 -0.07
C ILE A 197 6.96 -23.00 -0.36
N LEU A 198 6.35 -23.73 -1.28
CA LEU A 198 4.95 -23.55 -1.64
C LEU A 198 4.08 -24.30 -0.62
N VAL A 199 3.12 -23.59 -0.04
CA VAL A 199 2.11 -24.12 0.88
C VAL A 199 0.74 -24.06 0.22
N THR A 200 0.06 -25.20 0.18
CA THR A 200 -1.25 -25.39 -0.48
C THR A 200 -2.23 -26.11 0.45
N LEU A 201 -3.52 -26.04 0.14
CA LEU A 201 -4.55 -26.85 0.81
C LEU A 201 -4.57 -28.28 0.22
N LYS A 202 -4.64 -29.30 1.10
CA LYS A 202 -4.65 -30.73 0.72
C LYS A 202 -5.94 -31.21 0.07
N ASP A 203 -7.06 -30.57 0.38
CA ASP A 203 -8.37 -30.91 -0.19
C ASP A 203 -8.53 -30.44 -1.65
N ARG A 204 -7.55 -29.67 -2.14
CA ARG A 204 -7.42 -29.27 -3.54
C ARG A 204 -6.43 -30.17 -4.26
N SER A 205 -6.84 -30.66 -5.43
CA SER A 205 -5.95 -31.36 -6.35
C SER A 205 -5.16 -30.34 -7.17
N TYR A 206 -4.04 -29.87 -6.64
CA TYR A 206 -3.07 -29.09 -7.41
C TYR A 206 -2.22 -30.01 -8.29
N ASN A 207 -2.00 -29.62 -9.54
CA ASN A 207 -1.12 -30.37 -10.43
C ASN A 207 0.36 -30.03 -10.10
N ALA A 208 1.20 -31.04 -9.91
CA ALA A 208 2.61 -30.84 -9.54
C ALA A 208 3.41 -30.05 -10.60
N GLU A 209 3.17 -30.31 -11.88
CA GLU A 209 3.77 -29.56 -13.00
C GLU A 209 3.30 -28.11 -12.98
N ASN A 210 2.03 -27.86 -12.66
CA ASN A 210 1.50 -26.51 -12.50
C ASN A 210 2.19 -25.75 -11.36
N LEU A 211 2.36 -26.39 -10.19
CA LEU A 211 3.06 -25.81 -9.05
C LEU A 211 4.52 -25.50 -9.39
N GLU A 212 5.19 -26.38 -10.14
CA GLU A 212 6.54 -26.12 -10.63
C GLU A 212 6.59 -24.93 -11.58
N ARG A 213 5.60 -24.78 -12.48
CA ARG A 213 5.48 -23.59 -13.36
C ARG A 213 5.22 -22.31 -12.59
N VAL A 214 4.39 -22.35 -11.54
CA VAL A 214 4.18 -21.22 -10.62
C VAL A 214 5.49 -20.84 -9.92
N ALA A 215 6.17 -21.80 -9.30
CA ALA A 215 7.46 -21.55 -8.64
C ALA A 215 8.52 -21.04 -9.61
N GLY A 216 8.57 -21.59 -10.82
CA GLY A 216 9.47 -21.15 -11.89
C GLY A 216 9.20 -19.70 -12.31
N SER A 217 7.93 -19.31 -12.36
CA SER A 217 7.52 -17.93 -12.70
C SER A 217 7.87 -16.94 -11.58
N LEU A 218 7.66 -17.31 -10.32
CA LEU A 218 8.11 -16.53 -9.16
C LEU A 218 9.63 -16.39 -9.11
N ASP A 219 10.37 -17.45 -9.42
CA ASP A 219 11.85 -17.43 -9.44
C ASP A 219 12.37 -16.54 -10.58
N ARG A 220 11.72 -16.57 -11.74
CA ARG A 220 12.01 -15.64 -12.85
C ARG A 220 11.78 -14.19 -12.45
N ALA A 221 10.65 -13.88 -11.81
CA ALA A 221 10.34 -12.53 -11.33
C ALA A 221 11.33 -12.06 -10.26
N TYR A 222 11.64 -12.90 -9.27
CA TYR A 222 12.67 -12.64 -8.27
C TYR A 222 14.01 -12.29 -8.92
N ASN A 223 14.50 -13.13 -9.83
CA ASN A 223 15.79 -12.92 -10.48
C ASN A 223 15.80 -11.64 -11.34
N PHE A 224 14.67 -11.33 -11.97
CA PHE A 224 14.48 -10.06 -12.66
C PHE A 224 14.57 -8.87 -11.68
N TYR A 225 13.90 -8.89 -10.53
CA TYR A 225 13.99 -7.81 -9.54
C TYR A 225 15.42 -7.60 -9.06
N ILE A 226 16.13 -8.68 -8.71
CA ILE A 226 17.53 -8.63 -8.31
C ILE A 226 18.40 -8.03 -9.41
N LYS A 227 18.29 -8.52 -10.64
CA LYS A 227 19.18 -8.10 -11.75
C LYS A 227 18.85 -6.70 -12.24
N TYR A 228 17.59 -6.44 -12.59
CA TYR A 228 17.13 -5.19 -13.20
C TYR A 228 17.31 -4.01 -12.25
N TYR A 229 16.95 -4.16 -10.98
CA TYR A 229 17.11 -3.11 -9.96
C TYR A 229 18.40 -3.23 -9.15
N SER A 230 19.30 -4.14 -9.53
CA SER A 230 20.57 -4.39 -8.85
C SER A 230 20.39 -4.53 -7.33
N LEU A 231 19.35 -5.24 -6.89
CA LEU A 231 19.04 -5.44 -5.47
C LEU A 231 19.94 -6.53 -4.89
N ARG A 232 20.17 -6.48 -3.58
CA ARG A 232 20.87 -7.56 -2.89
C ARG A 232 20.04 -8.84 -2.90
N PRO A 233 20.63 -9.99 -3.30
CA PRO A 233 19.92 -11.26 -3.29
C PRO A 233 19.64 -11.75 -1.86
N LEU A 234 18.44 -12.25 -1.67
CA LEU A 234 18.01 -13.03 -0.51
C LEU A 234 18.50 -14.48 -0.65
N ASN A 235 19.45 -14.87 0.20
CA ASN A 235 19.95 -16.24 0.31
C ASN A 235 19.12 -17.07 1.33
N LYS A 236 17.80 -16.91 1.28
CA LYS A 236 16.83 -17.50 2.19
C LYS A 236 15.67 -18.11 1.41
N PHE A 237 15.03 -19.11 1.99
CA PHE A 237 13.74 -19.57 1.49
C PHE A 237 12.67 -18.50 1.70
N ILE A 238 11.75 -18.40 0.74
CA ILE A 238 10.52 -17.60 0.85
C ILE A 238 9.35 -18.57 0.90
N THR A 239 8.52 -18.46 1.94
CA THR A 239 7.32 -19.30 2.07
C THR A 239 6.15 -18.64 1.35
N VAL A 240 5.52 -19.35 0.41
CA VAL A 240 4.46 -18.83 -0.43
C VAL A 240 3.20 -19.65 -0.21
N TYR A 241 2.13 -19.03 0.28
CA TYR A 241 0.85 -19.69 0.44
C TYR A 241 -0.04 -19.39 -0.76
N LEU A 242 -0.37 -20.45 -1.51
CA LEU A 242 -1.27 -20.41 -2.66
C LEU A 242 -2.68 -20.72 -2.20
N LEU A 243 -3.56 -19.72 -2.22
CA LEU A 243 -4.87 -19.81 -1.58
C LEU A 243 -5.98 -19.62 -2.62
N PRO A 244 -7.03 -20.46 -2.64
CA PRO A 244 -8.01 -20.43 -3.72
C PRO A 244 -9.08 -19.33 -3.58
N SER A 245 -9.16 -18.64 -2.44
CA SER A 245 -10.23 -17.69 -2.17
C SER A 245 -9.91 -16.73 -1.03
N GLN A 246 -10.71 -15.66 -0.91
CA GLN A 246 -10.65 -14.72 0.21
C GLN A 246 -10.81 -15.41 1.57
N ALA A 247 -11.76 -16.35 1.66
CA ALA A 247 -12.01 -17.09 2.91
C ALA A 247 -10.80 -17.95 3.29
N ALA A 248 -10.16 -18.60 2.32
CA ALA A 248 -8.93 -19.36 2.56
C ALA A 248 -7.77 -18.46 2.99
N LEU A 249 -7.65 -17.26 2.42
CA LEU A 249 -6.66 -16.26 2.82
C LEU A 249 -6.89 -15.77 4.26
N GLN A 250 -8.14 -15.49 4.63
CA GLN A 250 -8.51 -15.12 6.00
C GLN A 250 -8.19 -16.23 7.01
N ALA A 251 -8.56 -17.48 6.68
CA ALA A 251 -8.26 -18.64 7.51
C ALA A 251 -6.75 -18.82 7.67
N ALA A 252 -5.99 -18.81 6.57
CA ALA A 252 -4.54 -18.94 6.60
C ALA A 252 -3.87 -17.81 7.40
N ALA A 253 -4.36 -16.57 7.28
CA ALA A 253 -3.83 -15.45 8.05
C ALA A 253 -4.02 -15.63 9.56
N GLN A 254 -5.18 -16.14 9.96
CA GLN A 254 -5.46 -16.47 11.36
C GLN A 254 -4.62 -17.67 11.84
N ASP A 255 -4.51 -18.73 11.04
CA ASP A 255 -3.83 -19.97 11.41
C ASP A 255 -2.30 -19.81 11.47
N VAL A 256 -1.72 -19.05 10.53
CA VAL A 256 -0.26 -18.98 10.34
C VAL A 256 0.35 -17.81 11.10
N HIS A 257 -0.35 -16.67 11.14
CA HIS A 257 0.17 -15.41 11.69
C HIS A 257 -0.64 -14.87 12.85
N HIS A 258 -1.82 -15.44 13.14
CA HIS A 258 -2.74 -14.98 14.16
C HIS A 258 -3.22 -13.54 13.93
N ILE A 259 -3.30 -13.12 12.66
CA ILE A 259 -3.82 -11.82 12.27
C ILE A 259 -5.23 -11.96 11.70
N LYS A 260 -6.06 -10.95 11.92
CA LYS A 260 -7.40 -10.86 11.31
C LYS A 260 -7.33 -9.89 10.15
N ILE A 261 -7.74 -10.33 8.96
CA ILE A 261 -7.81 -9.48 7.77
C ILE A 261 -9.27 -9.35 7.30
N GLY A 262 -9.58 -8.21 6.69
CA GLY A 262 -10.89 -7.98 6.05
C GLY A 262 -11.04 -8.69 4.70
N ASN A 263 -12.04 -8.27 3.93
CA ASN A 263 -12.30 -8.79 2.58
C ASN A 263 -11.48 -8.10 1.48
N ASP A 264 -10.74 -7.04 1.82
CA ASP A 264 -10.02 -6.21 0.85
C ASP A 264 -8.68 -6.75 0.39
N PRO A 265 -7.82 -7.32 1.26
CA PRO A 265 -6.53 -7.78 0.79
C PRO A 265 -6.71 -9.07 -0.01
N LEU A 266 -6.20 -9.10 -1.24
CA LEU A 266 -6.06 -10.31 -2.07
C LEU A 266 -4.78 -11.07 -1.73
N GLY A 267 -3.84 -10.43 -1.05
CA GLY A 267 -2.60 -11.01 -0.57
C GLY A 267 -1.90 -10.07 0.39
N TYR A 268 -0.83 -10.59 1.01
CA TYR A 268 0.05 -9.84 1.87
C TYR A 268 1.38 -10.55 2.10
N SER A 269 2.38 -9.83 2.60
CA SER A 269 3.70 -10.35 2.93
C SER A 269 4.15 -9.94 4.34
N ILE A 270 4.93 -10.80 5.00
CA ILE A 270 5.50 -10.56 6.34
C ILE A 270 7.01 -10.71 6.25
N LEU A 271 7.75 -9.62 6.48
CA LEU A 271 9.22 -9.67 6.49
C LEU A 271 9.79 -10.51 7.64
N SER A 272 9.11 -10.53 8.80
CA SER A 272 9.60 -11.21 10.00
C SER A 272 9.74 -12.73 9.83
N ASP A 273 9.06 -13.35 8.86
CA ASP A 273 9.25 -14.77 8.51
C ASP A 273 9.48 -15.04 7.01
N LEU A 274 9.66 -14.00 6.20
CA LEU A 274 9.80 -14.08 4.74
C LEU A 274 8.67 -14.88 4.08
N SER A 275 7.45 -14.72 4.58
CA SER A 275 6.26 -15.32 3.99
C SER A 275 5.49 -14.33 3.11
N LEU A 276 4.80 -14.87 2.12
CA LEU A 276 3.75 -14.16 1.40
C LEU A 276 2.55 -15.09 1.18
N LEU A 277 1.35 -14.53 1.33
CA LEU A 277 0.08 -15.21 1.13
C LEU A 277 -0.66 -14.49 0.02
N GLY A 278 -1.28 -15.22 -0.90
CA GLY A 278 -2.09 -14.58 -1.93
C GLY A 278 -3.13 -15.50 -2.53
N ILE A 279 -4.22 -14.88 -3.00
CA ILE A 279 -5.23 -15.57 -3.78
C ILE A 279 -4.65 -15.86 -5.16
N ALA A 280 -4.45 -17.13 -5.44
CA ALA A 280 -3.91 -17.63 -6.69
C ALA A 280 -4.36 -19.08 -6.93
N GLU A 281 -4.54 -19.42 -8.20
CA GLU A 281 -4.71 -20.81 -8.63
C GLU A 281 -3.33 -21.39 -9.00
N ASP A 282 -3.27 -22.67 -9.36
CA ASP A 282 -2.07 -23.28 -9.94
C ASP A 282 -1.92 -22.95 -11.43
N ASP A 283 -2.07 -21.68 -11.77
CA ASP A 283 -1.80 -21.15 -13.10
C ASP A 283 -0.91 -19.90 -12.98
N PRO A 284 0.28 -19.89 -13.63
CA PRO A 284 1.13 -18.70 -13.72
C PRO A 284 0.44 -17.43 -14.24
N SER A 285 -0.70 -17.54 -14.93
CA SER A 285 -1.48 -16.37 -15.35
C SER A 285 -2.22 -15.67 -14.18
N THR A 286 -2.37 -16.35 -13.05
CA THR A 286 -3.16 -15.89 -11.87
C THR A 286 -2.30 -15.40 -10.71
N ILE A 287 -0.97 -15.50 -10.80
CA ILE A 287 -0.05 -15.19 -9.67
C ILE A 287 0.37 -13.72 -9.57
N GLY A 288 -0.35 -12.80 -10.23
CA GLY A 288 -0.05 -11.37 -10.20
C GLY A 288 0.01 -10.79 -8.77
N THR A 289 -0.90 -11.23 -7.90
CA THR A 289 -0.86 -10.88 -6.47
C THR A 289 0.43 -11.35 -5.80
N LEU A 290 0.97 -12.52 -6.19
CA LEU A 290 2.22 -13.02 -5.62
C LEU A 290 3.43 -12.24 -6.12
N TYR A 291 3.44 -11.75 -7.36
CA TYR A 291 4.48 -10.81 -7.83
C TYR A 291 4.48 -9.50 -7.05
N HIS A 292 3.29 -8.98 -6.74
CA HIS A 292 3.11 -7.79 -5.91
C HIS A 292 3.76 -7.97 -4.54
N GLU A 293 3.41 -9.05 -3.83
CA GLU A 293 3.94 -9.31 -2.49
C GLU A 293 5.42 -9.69 -2.49
N LEU A 294 5.87 -10.43 -3.51
CA LEU A 294 7.27 -10.78 -3.67
C LEU A 294 8.14 -9.53 -3.86
N TRP A 295 7.64 -8.51 -4.58
CA TRP A 295 8.35 -7.24 -4.71
C TRP A 295 8.63 -6.62 -3.33
N HIS A 296 7.63 -6.53 -2.45
CA HIS A 296 7.79 -5.96 -1.11
C HIS A 296 8.86 -6.70 -0.29
N LEU A 297 8.85 -8.05 -0.31
CA LEU A 297 9.86 -8.85 0.39
C LEU A 297 11.29 -8.56 -0.11
N VAL A 298 11.44 -8.41 -1.43
CA VAL A 298 12.74 -8.23 -2.08
C VAL A 298 13.26 -6.80 -1.93
N ILE A 299 12.45 -5.79 -2.24
CA ILE A 299 12.90 -4.39 -2.22
C ILE A 299 13.24 -3.94 -0.81
N ARG A 300 12.48 -4.35 0.21
CA ARG A 300 12.71 -3.95 1.60
C ARG A 300 13.92 -4.65 2.22
N GLY A 301 14.44 -5.69 1.57
CA GLY A 301 15.77 -6.25 1.87
C GLY A 301 16.90 -5.27 1.61
N ASP A 302 16.68 -4.25 0.77
CA ASP A 302 17.74 -3.33 0.34
C ASP A 302 17.40 -1.84 0.52
N ALA A 303 16.12 -1.50 0.43
CA ALA A 303 15.57 -0.16 0.52
C ALA A 303 14.29 -0.19 1.37
N GLY A 304 14.39 -0.56 2.65
CA GLY A 304 13.22 -0.58 3.54
C GLY A 304 12.63 0.80 3.86
N ASP A 305 13.38 1.87 3.56
CA ASP A 305 12.97 3.28 3.60
C ASP A 305 12.36 3.79 2.26
N ILE A 306 11.91 2.85 1.41
CA ILE A 306 11.26 3.15 0.13
C ILE A 306 9.93 3.90 0.35
N PRO A 307 9.62 4.94 -0.46
CA PRO A 307 8.39 5.71 -0.32
C PRO A 307 7.15 4.91 -0.75
N ALA A 308 6.02 5.14 -0.08
CA ALA A 308 4.77 4.42 -0.32
C ALA A 308 4.35 4.40 -1.80
N TRP A 309 4.35 5.56 -2.46
CA TRP A 309 3.96 5.67 -3.88
C TRP A 309 4.87 4.87 -4.83
N LEU A 310 6.13 4.69 -4.48
CA LEU A 310 7.10 3.97 -5.31
C LEU A 310 7.02 2.46 -5.04
N ASP A 311 6.96 2.07 -3.76
CA ASP A 311 6.85 0.67 -3.34
C ASP A 311 5.56 0.05 -3.90
N GLU A 312 4.41 0.64 -3.56
CA GLU A 312 3.08 0.18 -4.00
C GLU A 312 2.86 0.37 -5.50
N GLY A 313 3.44 1.43 -6.08
CA GLY A 313 3.39 1.69 -7.51
C GLY A 313 4.07 0.59 -8.33
N ILE A 314 5.28 0.17 -7.93
CA ILE A 314 6.03 -0.88 -8.62
C ILE A 314 5.41 -2.25 -8.35
N ALA A 315 5.01 -2.52 -7.09
CA ALA A 315 4.27 -3.73 -6.76
C ALA A 315 3.01 -3.85 -7.63
N GLY A 316 2.25 -2.77 -7.78
CA GLY A 316 1.07 -2.70 -8.65
C GLY A 316 1.41 -2.87 -10.14
N LEU A 317 2.55 -2.34 -10.60
CA LEU A 317 3.02 -2.51 -11.97
C LEU A 317 3.25 -3.99 -12.28
N TYR A 318 3.91 -4.70 -11.37
CA TYR A 318 4.18 -6.12 -11.56
C TYR A 318 2.98 -7.02 -11.30
N SER A 319 2.00 -6.57 -10.51
CA SER A 319 0.78 -7.34 -10.29
C SER A 319 -0.04 -7.56 -11.56
N ASN A 320 0.10 -6.68 -12.55
CA ASN A 320 -0.51 -6.82 -13.87
C ASN A 320 0.58 -6.61 -14.91
N SER A 321 1.45 -7.61 -15.07
CA SER A 321 2.59 -7.52 -15.98
C SER A 321 2.64 -8.69 -16.96
N TYR A 322 3.44 -8.54 -18.00
CA TYR A 322 3.74 -9.60 -18.96
C TYR A 322 5.25 -9.61 -19.26
N TRP A 323 5.75 -10.78 -19.64
CA TRP A 323 7.14 -10.91 -20.05
C TRP A 323 7.30 -10.48 -21.51
N GLU A 324 8.15 -9.50 -21.74
CA GLU A 324 8.64 -9.14 -23.07
C GLU A 324 10.15 -9.40 -23.10
N ASN A 325 10.54 -10.47 -23.79
CA ASN A 325 11.88 -11.05 -23.65
C ASN A 325 12.18 -11.35 -22.17
N ASP A 326 13.27 -10.80 -21.63
CA ASP A 326 13.69 -10.97 -20.22
C ASP A 326 13.33 -9.78 -19.33
N VAL A 327 12.44 -8.91 -19.78
CA VAL A 327 11.97 -7.74 -19.02
C VAL A 327 10.50 -7.93 -18.67
N LEU A 328 10.17 -7.76 -17.39
CA LEU A 328 8.79 -7.76 -16.93
C LEU A 328 8.18 -6.37 -17.16
N GLN A 329 7.24 -6.27 -18.09
CA GLN A 329 6.61 -5.01 -18.50
C GLN A 329 5.25 -4.84 -17.84
N GLY A 330 4.96 -3.64 -17.35
CA GLY A 330 3.65 -3.29 -16.82
C GLY A 330 2.58 -3.29 -17.90
N ASN A 331 1.43 -3.90 -17.62
CA ASN A 331 0.29 -3.87 -18.52
C ASN A 331 -0.40 -2.50 -18.43
N LYS A 332 -0.57 -1.82 -19.57
CA LYS A 332 -1.28 -0.55 -19.65
C LYS A 332 -2.78 -0.67 -19.40
N THR A 333 -3.37 -1.84 -19.63
CA THR A 333 -4.79 -2.10 -19.45
C THR A 333 -4.97 -2.92 -18.19
N THR A 334 -5.12 -2.23 -17.06
CA THR A 334 -5.42 -2.84 -15.77
C THR A 334 -6.81 -2.41 -15.31
N TRP A 335 -7.38 -3.17 -14.38
CA TRP A 335 -8.64 -2.80 -13.73
C TRP A 335 -8.55 -1.48 -12.95
N ARG A 336 -7.35 -1.02 -12.56
CA ARG A 336 -7.14 0.26 -11.85
C ARG A 336 -7.37 1.48 -12.74
N LEU A 337 -7.48 1.33 -14.06
CA LEU A 337 -7.75 2.45 -14.96
C LEU A 337 -9.06 3.16 -14.59
N ASP A 338 -10.06 2.37 -14.19
CA ASP A 338 -11.38 2.87 -13.90
C ASP A 338 -11.41 3.74 -12.64
N ASP A 339 -10.50 3.53 -11.68
CA ASP A 339 -10.34 4.34 -10.47
C ASP A 339 -9.86 5.78 -10.75
N LEU A 340 -9.30 6.02 -11.94
CA LEU A 340 -8.86 7.36 -12.37
C LEU A 340 -9.86 8.06 -13.30
N ARG A 341 -10.96 7.39 -13.69
CA ARG A 341 -11.96 8.01 -14.56
C ARG A 341 -12.78 9.04 -13.79
N SER A 342 -13.04 10.20 -14.40
CA SER A 342 -13.85 11.26 -13.78
C SER A 342 -15.22 10.78 -13.30
N LYS A 343 -15.86 9.82 -14.00
CA LYS A 343 -17.10 9.19 -13.54
C LYS A 343 -16.93 8.50 -12.19
N ARG A 344 -15.91 7.63 -12.06
CA ARG A 344 -15.64 6.90 -10.82
C ARG A 344 -15.24 7.86 -9.70
N LEU A 345 -14.36 8.82 -9.99
CA LEU A 345 -13.96 9.87 -9.06
C LEU A 345 -15.16 10.68 -8.54
N ALA A 346 -16.11 11.03 -9.42
CA ALA A 346 -17.36 11.69 -9.03
C ALA A 346 -18.22 10.80 -8.12
N GLU A 347 -18.34 9.50 -8.44
CA GLU A 347 -19.10 8.54 -7.63
C GLU A 347 -18.54 8.37 -6.21
N ILE A 348 -17.21 8.32 -6.08
CA ILE A 348 -16.52 8.20 -4.79
C ILE A 348 -16.19 9.57 -4.16
N GLY A 349 -16.61 10.67 -4.78
CA GLY A 349 -16.39 12.03 -4.26
C GLY A 349 -14.92 12.43 -4.12
N GLU A 350 -14.01 11.78 -4.85
CA GLU A 350 -12.57 12.02 -4.80
C GLU A 350 -12.04 12.77 -6.03
N THR A 351 -10.81 13.24 -5.94
CA THR A 351 -10.05 13.83 -7.05
C THR A 351 -8.66 13.23 -7.10
N VAL A 352 -8.08 13.08 -8.28
CA VAL A 352 -6.69 12.65 -8.42
C VAL A 352 -5.76 13.71 -7.80
N PRO A 353 -4.91 13.34 -6.82
CA PRO A 353 -3.95 14.27 -6.24
C PRO A 353 -2.89 14.66 -7.28
N SER A 354 -2.34 15.88 -7.18
CA SER A 354 -1.16 16.24 -7.98
C SER A 354 0.01 15.29 -7.66
N LEU A 355 0.95 15.14 -8.60
CA LEU A 355 2.19 14.42 -8.37
C LEU A 355 2.97 15.01 -7.19
N GLU A 356 3.04 16.34 -7.07
CA GLU A 356 3.68 16.97 -5.90
C GLU A 356 3.07 16.48 -4.57
N LYS A 357 1.74 16.39 -4.51
CA LYS A 357 1.05 15.89 -3.33
C LYS A 357 1.29 14.39 -3.10
N LEU A 358 1.18 13.57 -4.15
CA LEU A 358 1.42 12.12 -4.09
C LEU A 358 2.85 11.80 -3.63
N LEU A 359 3.84 12.47 -4.20
CA LEU A 359 5.26 12.29 -3.90
C LEU A 359 5.63 12.78 -2.50
N GLY A 360 4.81 13.65 -1.90
CA GLY A 360 4.97 14.14 -0.54
C GLY A 360 4.23 13.31 0.53
N TYR A 361 3.50 12.26 0.15
CA TYR A 361 2.82 11.41 1.12
C TYR A 361 3.80 10.51 1.89
N ASP A 362 3.64 10.50 3.21
CA ASP A 362 4.05 9.36 4.03
C ASP A 362 3.08 8.18 3.83
N TRP A 363 3.39 7.03 4.44
CA TRP A 363 2.54 5.84 4.37
C TRP A 363 1.10 6.08 4.85
N ASN A 364 0.91 6.88 5.91
CA ASN A 364 -0.42 7.13 6.44
C ASN A 364 -1.28 7.95 5.46
N ASN A 365 -0.73 9.03 4.90
CA ASN A 365 -1.42 9.86 3.91
C ASN A 365 -1.67 9.07 2.61
N PHE A 366 -0.73 8.23 2.20
CA PHE A 366 -0.90 7.33 1.06
C PHE A 366 -2.09 6.38 1.25
N TYR A 367 -2.28 5.85 2.47
CA TYR A 367 -3.41 4.99 2.84
C TYR A 367 -4.69 5.75 3.23
N GLY A 368 -4.83 7.02 2.84
CA GLY A 368 -6.05 7.80 3.06
C GLY A 368 -6.06 8.65 4.34
N GLY A 369 -4.91 8.82 4.98
CA GLY A 369 -4.70 9.72 6.11
C GLY A 369 -5.32 9.23 7.42
N ALA A 370 -5.39 10.13 8.41
CA ALA A 370 -5.93 9.84 9.75
C ALA A 370 -7.38 9.32 9.71
N ASP A 371 -8.17 9.78 8.74
CA ASP A 371 -9.57 9.35 8.54
C ASP A 371 -9.69 8.00 7.82
N LYS A 372 -8.57 7.39 7.40
CA LYS A 372 -8.50 6.12 6.67
C LYS A 372 -9.44 6.10 5.46
N ASN A 373 -9.37 7.16 4.64
CA ASN A 373 -10.19 7.27 3.45
C ASN A 373 -9.77 6.24 2.39
N LEU A 374 -10.46 5.10 2.38
CA LEU A 374 -10.16 3.98 1.47
C LEU A 374 -10.38 4.35 -0.01
N CYS A 375 -11.29 5.29 -0.29
CA CYS A 375 -11.52 5.79 -1.65
C CYS A 375 -10.29 6.54 -2.15
N MET A 376 -9.75 7.45 -1.34
CA MET A 376 -8.51 8.17 -1.67
C MET A 376 -7.31 7.21 -1.76
N ALA A 377 -7.20 6.22 -0.86
CA ALA A 377 -6.16 5.21 -0.95
C ALA A 377 -6.20 4.49 -2.31
N THR A 378 -7.38 4.05 -2.74
CA THR A 378 -7.59 3.43 -4.07
C THR A 378 -7.10 4.33 -5.21
N VAL A 379 -7.41 5.63 -5.16
CA VAL A 379 -6.93 6.61 -6.16
C VAL A 379 -5.40 6.73 -6.12
N ASN A 380 -4.78 6.76 -4.94
CA ASN A 380 -3.33 6.83 -4.78
C ASN A 380 -2.63 5.60 -5.38
N TYR A 381 -3.17 4.41 -5.15
CA TYR A 381 -2.71 3.15 -5.74
C TYR A 381 -2.78 3.17 -7.26
N ALA A 382 -3.94 3.55 -7.81
CA ALA A 382 -4.14 3.62 -9.25
C ALA A 382 -3.20 4.64 -9.90
N LEU A 383 -3.10 5.85 -9.34
CA LEU A 383 -2.21 6.89 -9.85
C LEU A 383 -0.74 6.44 -9.81
N SER A 384 -0.30 5.83 -8.71
CA SER A 384 1.07 5.34 -8.55
C SER A 384 1.41 4.24 -9.54
N ASN A 385 0.48 3.30 -9.77
CA ASN A 385 0.64 2.23 -10.77
C ASN A 385 0.86 2.80 -12.17
N TYR A 386 -0.02 3.69 -12.63
CA TYR A 386 0.11 4.30 -13.96
C TYR A 386 1.34 5.21 -14.07
N PHE A 387 1.71 5.87 -12.98
CA PHE A 387 2.94 6.65 -12.95
C PHE A 387 4.17 5.74 -13.07
N MET A 388 4.18 4.54 -12.48
CA MET A 388 5.28 3.60 -12.65
C MET A 388 5.35 3.05 -14.06
N ILE A 389 4.20 2.78 -14.70
CA ILE A 389 4.17 2.37 -16.11
C ILE A 389 4.79 3.47 -16.99
N TYR A 390 4.42 4.73 -16.77
CA TYR A 390 5.03 5.87 -17.45
C TYR A 390 6.56 5.91 -17.26
N LEU A 391 7.04 5.81 -16.01
CA LEU A 391 8.48 5.83 -15.72
C LEU A 391 9.22 4.60 -16.30
N GLN A 392 8.55 3.45 -16.41
CA GLN A 392 9.10 2.27 -17.08
C GLN A 392 9.33 2.57 -18.56
N GLU A 393 8.37 3.19 -19.24
CA GLU A 393 8.50 3.57 -20.65
C GLU A 393 9.54 4.67 -20.88
N GLN A 394 9.77 5.52 -19.89
CA GLN A 394 10.87 6.49 -19.95
C GLN A 394 12.24 5.85 -19.68
N GLY A 395 12.30 4.58 -19.27
CA GLY A 395 13.56 3.88 -18.98
C GLY A 395 14.26 4.32 -17.71
N VAL A 396 13.55 4.95 -16.76
CA VAL A 396 14.16 5.58 -15.57
C VAL A 396 13.94 4.83 -14.26
N LEU A 397 13.14 3.76 -14.23
CA LEU A 397 12.81 3.02 -13.00
C LEU A 397 14.04 2.45 -12.29
N GLN A 398 15.01 1.90 -13.03
CA GLN A 398 16.23 1.36 -12.43
C GLN A 398 17.02 2.44 -11.68
N GLN A 399 17.20 3.60 -12.31
CA GLN A 399 17.94 4.73 -11.73
C GLN A 399 17.22 5.29 -10.51
N LEU A 400 15.88 5.33 -10.55
CA LEU A 400 15.06 5.75 -9.42
C LEU A 400 15.24 4.82 -8.20
N ILE A 401 15.25 3.51 -8.40
CA ILE A 401 15.50 2.58 -7.29
C ILE A 401 16.95 2.67 -6.79
N GLN A 402 17.94 2.88 -7.67
CA GLN A 402 19.31 3.16 -7.19
C GLN A 402 19.38 4.44 -6.36
N ALA A 403 18.64 5.50 -6.73
CA ALA A 403 18.60 6.74 -5.97
C ALA A 403 18.01 6.54 -4.56
N VAL A 404 16.99 5.70 -4.42
CA VAL A 404 16.43 5.33 -3.11
C VAL A 404 17.44 4.52 -2.30
N LYS A 405 18.05 3.49 -2.89
CA LYS A 405 19.05 2.65 -2.22
C LYS A 405 20.25 3.45 -1.72
N ASN A 406 20.75 4.35 -2.55
CA ASN A 406 21.95 5.13 -2.27
C ASN A 406 21.63 6.46 -1.58
N ARG A 407 20.39 6.66 -1.14
CA ARG A 407 20.00 7.83 -0.34
C ARG A 407 20.88 7.89 0.90
N ARG A 408 21.47 9.06 1.13
CA ARG A 408 22.28 9.31 2.32
C ARG A 408 21.43 9.14 3.58
N PRO A 409 21.94 8.51 4.64
CA PRO A 409 21.26 8.49 5.92
C PRO A 409 20.99 9.93 6.41
N PRO A 410 19.88 10.16 7.12
CA PRO A 410 19.61 11.49 7.65
C PRO A 410 20.61 11.85 8.77
N GLY A 411 20.89 13.14 8.95
CA GLY A 411 21.72 13.63 10.06
C GLY A 411 23.20 13.20 10.06
N THR A 412 23.77 12.76 8.92
CA THR A 412 25.21 12.42 8.81
C THR A 412 26.11 13.65 8.94
N ASP A 413 25.64 14.80 8.46
CA ASP A 413 26.39 16.05 8.41
C ASP A 413 25.52 17.16 9.01
N SER A 414 26.13 18.18 9.64
CA SER A 414 25.38 19.32 10.20
C SER A 414 24.61 20.16 9.17
N THR A 415 24.80 19.87 7.88
CA THR A 415 24.19 20.56 6.74
C THR A 415 23.08 19.77 6.07
N THR A 416 22.87 18.48 6.40
CA THR A 416 21.78 17.68 5.81
C THR A 416 20.46 18.14 6.40
N SER A 417 19.74 18.94 5.62
CA SER A 417 18.43 19.46 5.97
C SER A 417 17.34 18.41 5.75
N VAL A 418 16.18 18.60 6.38
CA VAL A 418 15.00 17.75 6.16
C VAL A 418 14.55 17.78 4.70
N GLN A 419 14.91 18.83 3.95
CA GLN A 419 14.64 18.99 2.53
C GLN A 419 15.46 18.02 1.67
N ASP A 420 16.66 17.63 2.11
CA ASP A 420 17.56 16.73 1.37
C ASP A 420 17.09 15.26 1.38
N ILE A 421 16.13 14.93 2.25
CA ILE A 421 15.62 13.57 2.48
C ILE A 421 14.15 13.41 2.07
N GLN A 422 13.56 14.42 1.40
CA GLN A 422 12.20 14.34 0.88
C GLN A 422 12.12 13.47 -0.38
N ASP A 423 11.08 12.66 -0.51
CA ASP A 423 10.92 11.76 -1.65
C ASP A 423 10.69 12.50 -2.97
N ILE A 424 10.16 13.72 -2.87
CA ILE A 424 9.92 14.61 -4.00
C ILE A 424 11.19 14.98 -4.77
N THR A 425 12.37 14.90 -4.15
CA THR A 425 13.66 15.25 -4.78
C THR A 425 14.24 14.11 -5.62
N LEU A 426 13.78 12.87 -5.44
CA LEU A 426 14.29 11.69 -6.15
C LEU A 426 14.11 11.80 -7.67
N LEU A 427 12.91 12.20 -8.10
CA LEU A 427 12.55 12.22 -9.52
C LEU A 427 13.28 13.32 -10.29
N PRO A 428 13.40 14.56 -9.80
CA PRO A 428 14.26 15.55 -10.45
C PRO A 428 15.71 15.09 -10.63
N ALA A 429 16.28 14.40 -9.62
CA ALA A 429 17.65 13.89 -9.69
C ALA A 429 17.83 12.84 -10.80
N VAL A 430 16.80 12.04 -11.08
CA VAL A 430 16.85 10.95 -12.07
C VAL A 430 16.43 11.41 -13.46
N THR A 431 15.41 12.25 -13.54
CA THR A 431 14.75 12.62 -14.81
C THR A 431 15.24 13.96 -15.37
N GLY A 432 15.94 14.77 -14.58
CA GLY A 432 16.31 16.15 -14.92
C GLY A 432 15.12 17.10 -15.01
N LYS A 433 13.90 16.68 -14.64
CA LYS A 433 12.67 17.47 -14.70
C LYS A 433 12.19 17.77 -13.30
N ASN A 434 11.83 19.03 -13.03
CA ASN A 434 11.08 19.34 -11.81
C ASN A 434 9.70 18.65 -11.83
N VAL A 435 9.07 18.54 -10.66
CA VAL A 435 7.81 17.80 -10.49
C VAL A 435 6.67 18.35 -11.35
N SER A 436 6.58 19.68 -11.52
CA SER A 436 5.57 20.29 -12.39
C SER A 436 5.74 19.87 -13.85
N ALA A 437 6.97 19.86 -14.36
CA ALA A 437 7.27 19.42 -15.72
C ALA A 437 6.99 17.91 -15.91
N LEU A 438 7.28 17.10 -14.89
CA LEU A 438 6.91 15.68 -14.88
C LEU A 438 5.41 15.48 -14.90
N GLN A 439 4.64 16.24 -14.12
CA GLN A 439 3.19 16.16 -14.13
C GLN A 439 2.61 16.49 -15.51
N THR A 440 3.08 17.55 -16.16
CA THR A 440 2.65 17.88 -17.53
C THR A 440 2.96 16.75 -18.51
N ALA A 441 4.17 16.17 -18.45
CA ALA A 441 4.57 15.08 -19.32
C ALA A 441 3.76 13.80 -19.07
N PHE A 442 3.57 13.41 -17.81
CA PHE A 442 2.77 12.27 -17.40
C PHE A 442 1.31 12.44 -17.84
N ARG A 443 0.71 13.61 -17.60
CA ARG A 443 -0.67 13.93 -18.02
C ARG A 443 -0.83 13.81 -19.54
N ALA A 444 0.11 14.34 -20.31
CA ALA A 444 0.08 14.24 -21.77
C ALA A 444 0.21 12.80 -22.26
N TRP A 445 1.14 12.03 -21.66
CA TRP A 445 1.29 10.60 -21.93
C TRP A 445 0.01 9.82 -21.63
N PHE A 446 -0.58 10.04 -20.45
CA PHE A 446 -1.78 9.35 -20.01
C PHE A 446 -2.96 9.64 -20.94
N LYS A 447 -3.17 10.92 -21.28
CA LYS A 447 -4.23 11.33 -22.21
C LYS A 447 -4.08 10.71 -23.60
N LYS A 448 -2.83 10.61 -24.09
CA LYS A 448 -2.53 9.93 -25.36
C LYS A 448 -2.83 8.42 -25.28
N ALA A 449 -2.51 7.78 -24.16
CA ALA A 449 -2.66 6.34 -23.99
C ALA A 449 -4.13 5.90 -23.76
N TYR A 450 -4.93 6.72 -23.07
CA TYR A 450 -6.27 6.30 -22.58
C TYR A 450 -7.42 7.18 -23.05
N SER A 451 -7.15 8.23 -23.83
CA SER A 451 -8.16 9.14 -24.39
C SER A 451 -9.00 9.89 -23.34
N PHE A 452 -8.50 10.03 -22.11
CA PHE A 452 -9.07 10.90 -21.08
C PHE A 452 -7.97 11.47 -20.19
N ASP A 453 -8.30 12.54 -19.47
CA ASP A 453 -7.38 13.20 -18.56
C ASP A 453 -7.69 12.81 -17.10
N PRO A 454 -6.74 12.22 -16.37
CA PRO A 454 -7.00 11.80 -14.99
C PRO A 454 -7.12 13.01 -14.05
N TYR A 455 -6.61 14.19 -14.43
CA TYR A 455 -6.67 15.40 -13.63
C TYR A 455 -7.84 16.32 -14.00
N ASP A 456 -8.67 15.93 -14.96
CA ASP A 456 -9.87 16.70 -15.25
C ASP A 456 -10.81 16.65 -14.05
N SER A 457 -11.14 17.85 -13.56
CA SER A 457 -12.23 18.16 -12.65
C SER A 457 -13.37 17.15 -12.65
N PRO A 458 -13.68 16.33 -11.62
CA PRO A 458 -15.03 15.80 -11.49
C PRO A 458 -16.08 16.92 -11.51
N GLN A 459 -15.68 18.17 -11.23
CA GLN A 459 -16.51 19.38 -11.33
C GLN A 459 -16.97 19.72 -12.75
N THR A 460 -16.40 19.16 -13.83
CA THR A 460 -17.01 19.27 -15.16
C THR A 460 -18.18 18.31 -15.36
N GLN A 461 -18.41 17.36 -14.45
CA GLN A 461 -19.73 16.77 -14.26
C GLN A 461 -20.50 17.66 -13.29
N THR A 462 -21.29 18.57 -13.84
CA THR A 462 -22.16 19.44 -13.06
C THR A 462 -23.07 18.62 -12.15
N ALA A 463 -23.62 19.22 -11.09
CA ALA A 463 -24.69 18.60 -10.30
C ALA A 463 -25.82 18.06 -11.20
N ALA A 464 -26.02 18.67 -12.38
CA ALA A 464 -26.92 18.16 -13.41
C ALA A 464 -26.50 16.81 -14.01
N VAL A 465 -25.22 16.54 -14.25
CA VAL A 465 -24.73 15.23 -14.72
C VAL A 465 -24.88 14.16 -13.63
N MET A 466 -24.54 14.50 -12.38
CA MET A 466 -24.75 13.58 -11.25
C MET A 466 -26.24 13.30 -11.04
N LYS A 467 -27.10 14.32 -11.13
CA LYS A 467 -28.55 14.20 -11.07
C LYS A 467 -29.10 13.36 -12.22
N PHE A 468 -28.58 13.54 -13.43
CA PHE A 468 -28.98 12.77 -14.61
C PHE A 468 -28.63 11.29 -14.45
N ASN A 469 -27.42 10.95 -14.01
CA ASN A 469 -27.02 9.56 -13.78
C ASN A 469 -27.85 8.90 -12.67
N PHE A 470 -28.11 9.61 -11.57
CA PHE A 470 -28.97 9.11 -10.50
C PHE A 470 -30.42 8.89 -10.99
N GLN A 471 -30.95 9.81 -11.81
CA GLN A 471 -32.27 9.67 -12.40
C GLN A 471 -32.35 8.45 -13.33
N GLN A 472 -31.34 8.23 -14.19
CA GLN A 472 -31.31 7.04 -15.06
C GLN A 472 -31.29 5.73 -14.29
N GLU A 473 -30.47 5.64 -13.24
CA GLU A 473 -30.42 4.45 -12.37
C GLU A 473 -31.76 4.22 -11.67
N GLN A 474 -32.40 5.30 -11.22
CA GLN A 474 -33.70 5.25 -10.58
C GLN A 474 -34.81 4.80 -11.55
N ASP A 475 -34.84 5.35 -12.76
CA ASP A 475 -35.83 5.01 -13.78
C ASP A 475 -35.67 3.55 -14.23
N SER A 476 -34.42 3.10 -14.40
CA SER A 476 -34.11 1.69 -14.65
C SER A 476 -34.64 0.79 -13.53
N LEU A 477 -34.46 1.18 -12.26
CA LEU A 477 -34.95 0.40 -11.13
C LEU A 477 -36.48 0.37 -11.04
N LYS A 478 -37.16 1.50 -11.27
CA LYS A 478 -38.62 1.59 -11.35
C LYS A 478 -39.17 0.69 -12.47
N GLN A 479 -38.48 0.64 -13.60
CA GLN A 479 -38.83 -0.24 -14.72
C GLN A 479 -38.67 -1.71 -14.37
N THR A 480 -37.53 -2.11 -13.77
CA THR A 480 -37.32 -3.48 -13.27
C THR A 480 -38.40 -3.90 -12.28
N LEU A 481 -38.75 -3.03 -11.34
CA LEU A 481 -39.79 -3.29 -10.35
C LEU A 481 -41.18 -3.45 -10.98
N SER A 482 -41.50 -2.62 -11.98
CA SER A 482 -42.75 -2.73 -12.75
C SER A 482 -42.82 -4.04 -13.53
N ASN A 483 -41.72 -4.44 -14.16
CA ASN A 483 -41.62 -5.71 -14.89
C ASN A 483 -41.81 -6.91 -13.95
N LYS A 484 -41.13 -6.93 -12.80
CA LYS A 484 -41.30 -7.98 -11.78
C LYS A 484 -42.74 -8.07 -11.28
N ARG A 485 -43.41 -6.93 -11.12
CA ARG A 485 -44.85 -6.91 -10.75
C ARG A 485 -45.73 -7.50 -11.86
N MET A 486 -45.51 -7.11 -13.13
CA MET A 486 -46.28 -7.66 -14.26
C MET A 486 -46.06 -9.17 -14.44
N GLN A 487 -44.86 -9.66 -14.11
CA GLN A 487 -44.52 -11.08 -14.14
C GLN A 487 -45.03 -11.87 -12.92
N GLY A 488 -45.67 -11.21 -11.95
CA GLY A 488 -46.14 -11.84 -10.71
C GLY A 488 -45.03 -12.23 -9.73
N SER A 489 -43.77 -11.87 -10.00
CA SER A 489 -42.62 -12.20 -9.15
C SER A 489 -42.58 -11.43 -7.83
N ILE A 490 -43.38 -10.37 -7.71
CA ILE A 490 -43.61 -9.61 -6.47
C ILE A 490 -45.08 -9.20 -6.37
N ASN A 491 -45.61 -9.15 -5.15
CA ASN A 491 -46.99 -8.72 -4.90
C ASN A 491 -47.12 -7.18 -4.80
N ILE A 492 -48.37 -6.69 -4.72
CA ILE A 492 -48.66 -5.25 -4.67
C ILE A 492 -48.08 -4.55 -3.44
N GLU A 493 -48.04 -5.22 -2.30
CA GLU A 493 -47.50 -4.66 -1.05
C GLU A 493 -45.98 -4.52 -1.13
N GLN A 494 -45.28 -5.52 -1.66
CA GLN A 494 -43.84 -5.48 -1.93
C GLN A 494 -43.50 -4.36 -2.92
N TYR A 495 -44.26 -4.26 -4.02
CA TYR A 495 -44.10 -3.19 -5.00
C TYR A 495 -44.21 -1.80 -4.34
N ASN A 496 -45.28 -1.56 -3.57
CA ASN A 496 -45.49 -0.28 -2.89
C ASN A 496 -44.40 0.02 -1.87
N ARG A 497 -43.92 -0.99 -1.14
CA ARG A 497 -42.81 -0.86 -0.19
C ARG A 497 -41.51 -0.43 -0.90
N TYR A 498 -41.20 -1.06 -2.04
CA TYR A 498 -40.03 -0.73 -2.84
C TYR A 498 -40.12 0.67 -3.43
N MET A 499 -41.27 1.04 -4.00
CA MET A 499 -41.50 2.40 -4.51
C MET A 499 -41.34 3.46 -3.43
N ASN A 500 -41.89 3.24 -2.23
CA ASN A 500 -41.74 4.17 -1.11
C ASN A 500 -40.27 4.36 -0.69
N ARG A 501 -39.45 3.30 -0.74
CA ARG A 501 -38.01 3.41 -0.46
C ARG A 501 -37.29 4.18 -1.55
N ILE A 502 -37.58 3.91 -2.82
CA ILE A 502 -37.05 4.67 -3.96
C ILE A 502 -37.33 6.18 -3.79
N THR A 503 -38.56 6.56 -3.44
CA THR A 503 -38.95 7.97 -3.22
C THR A 503 -38.20 8.62 -2.06
N LYS A 504 -37.99 7.89 -0.95
CA LYS A 504 -37.21 8.41 0.20
C LYS A 504 -35.75 8.69 -0.18
N ILE A 505 -35.15 7.77 -0.92
CA ILE A 505 -33.77 7.89 -1.40
C ILE A 505 -33.65 9.09 -2.36
N GLU A 506 -34.59 9.23 -3.31
CA GLU A 506 -34.68 10.38 -4.22
C GLU A 506 -34.79 11.70 -3.48
N THR A 507 -35.64 11.78 -2.45
CA THR A 507 -35.82 12.98 -1.62
C THR A 507 -34.52 13.36 -0.90
N SER A 508 -33.80 12.38 -0.36
CA SER A 508 -32.50 12.59 0.29
C SER A 508 -31.46 13.14 -0.69
N TYR A 509 -31.35 12.51 -1.87
CA TYR A 509 -30.42 12.91 -2.93
C TYR A 509 -30.70 14.32 -3.45
N THR A 510 -31.94 14.59 -3.84
CA THR A 510 -32.37 15.88 -4.40
C THR A 510 -32.21 17.02 -3.40
N THR A 511 -32.48 16.78 -2.10
CA THR A 511 -32.25 17.77 -1.04
C THR A 511 -30.77 18.13 -0.90
N ALA A 512 -29.88 17.14 -0.98
CA ALA A 512 -28.44 17.38 -0.88
C ALA A 512 -27.90 18.09 -2.15
N ALA A 513 -28.33 17.66 -3.34
CA ALA A 513 -27.98 18.29 -4.61
C ALA A 513 -28.41 19.77 -4.64
N LYS A 514 -29.66 20.07 -4.23
CA LYS A 514 -30.18 21.43 -4.16
C LYS A 514 -29.32 22.34 -3.28
N LYS A 515 -28.83 21.83 -2.14
CA LYS A 515 -27.95 22.60 -1.24
C LYS A 515 -26.59 22.92 -1.86
N ILE A 516 -26.06 22.01 -2.69
CA ILE A 516 -24.84 22.26 -3.45
C ILE A 516 -25.09 23.34 -4.51
N ASP A 517 -26.21 23.26 -5.24
CA ASP A 517 -26.57 24.26 -6.25
C ASP A 517 -26.78 25.65 -5.63
N GLU A 518 -27.52 25.74 -4.53
CA GLU A 518 -27.72 26.98 -3.76
C GLU A 518 -26.38 27.56 -3.27
N PHE A 519 -25.49 26.70 -2.78
CA PHE A 519 -24.15 27.13 -2.34
C PHE A 519 -23.29 27.65 -3.50
N ASN A 520 -23.27 26.94 -4.63
CA ASN A 520 -22.51 27.37 -5.81
C ASN A 520 -23.07 28.69 -6.39
N ALA A 521 -24.39 28.87 -6.38
CA ALA A 521 -25.03 30.12 -6.79
C ALA A 521 -24.66 31.29 -5.86
N GLN A 522 -24.57 31.06 -4.56
CA GLN A 522 -24.11 32.07 -3.58
C GLN A 522 -22.64 32.46 -3.80
N GLN A 523 -21.78 31.48 -4.10
CA GLN A 523 -20.36 31.75 -4.40
C GLN A 523 -20.20 32.58 -5.69
N SER A 524 -21.01 32.28 -6.72
CA SER A 524 -20.97 33.02 -7.99
C SER A 524 -21.44 34.47 -7.88
N THR A 525 -22.26 34.82 -6.89
CA THR A 525 -22.72 36.20 -6.66
C THR A 525 -21.80 37.00 -5.75
N GLN A 526 -21.05 36.33 -4.87
CA GLN A 526 -20.08 36.98 -3.97
C GLN A 526 -18.74 37.28 -4.65
N HIS A 527 -18.40 36.56 -5.71
CA HIS A 527 -17.17 36.75 -6.48
C HIS A 527 -17.51 36.93 -7.97
N PRO A 528 -17.91 38.14 -8.41
CA PRO A 528 -18.01 38.44 -9.84
C PRO A 528 -16.65 38.24 -10.51
N PRO A 529 -16.61 37.86 -11.80
CA PRO A 529 -15.36 37.59 -12.51
C PRO A 529 -14.45 38.82 -12.44
N ALA A 530 -13.27 38.63 -11.85
CA ALA A 530 -12.30 39.68 -11.64
C ALA A 530 -11.82 40.21 -12.99
N ASN A 531 -12.30 41.39 -13.35
CA ASN A 531 -11.68 42.26 -14.33
C ASN A 531 -11.09 43.44 -13.55
N MET A 532 -9.89 43.28 -12.99
CA MET A 532 -8.89 44.33 -12.77
C MET A 532 -7.70 43.84 -11.94
N SER A 533 -6.54 44.20 -12.46
CA SER A 533 -5.21 44.12 -11.88
C SER A 533 -5.08 44.86 -10.54
N ASN A 534 -4.12 44.39 -9.74
CA ASN A 534 -3.45 45.07 -8.63
C ASN A 534 -4.33 45.46 -7.43
N MET A 535 -4.38 44.58 -6.42
CA MET A 535 -4.20 44.90 -4.98
C MET A 535 -4.63 43.69 -4.13
N VAL A 536 -3.73 42.74 -3.81
CA VAL A 536 -3.93 41.85 -2.64
C VAL A 536 -2.58 41.41 -2.08
N ALA A 537 -2.15 41.99 -0.95
CA ALA A 537 -1.02 41.47 -0.17
C ALA A 537 -1.29 41.38 1.35
N GLN A 538 -2.51 41.63 1.84
CA GLN A 538 -2.73 41.71 3.30
C GLN A 538 -4.01 41.04 3.86
N GLN A 539 -4.66 40.09 3.16
CA GLN A 539 -5.87 39.41 3.67
C GLN A 539 -5.84 37.86 3.64
N GLN A 540 -4.65 37.23 3.64
CA GLN A 540 -4.54 35.77 3.43
C GLN A 540 -5.07 34.85 4.55
N PRO A 541 -4.99 35.15 5.87
CA PRO A 541 -5.37 34.16 6.89
C PRO A 541 -6.90 33.95 7.04
N GLN A 542 -7.70 35.02 6.89
CA GLN A 542 -9.15 34.93 7.07
C GLN A 542 -9.86 34.29 5.85
N GLN A 543 -9.40 34.57 4.64
CA GLN A 543 -9.92 33.92 3.42
C GLN A 543 -9.63 32.41 3.38
N GLN A 544 -8.48 31.96 3.90
CA GLN A 544 -8.16 30.53 3.99
C GLN A 544 -9.02 29.77 4.99
N GLN A 545 -9.36 30.37 6.15
CA GLN A 545 -10.25 29.72 7.11
C GLN A 545 -11.70 29.64 6.62
N GLN A 546 -12.16 30.67 5.89
CA GLN A 546 -13.50 30.69 5.31
C GLN A 546 -13.67 29.64 4.20
N THR A 547 -12.68 29.53 3.29
CA THR A 547 -12.67 28.50 2.23
C THR A 547 -12.62 27.08 2.78
N GLN A 548 -11.91 26.83 3.89
CA GLN A 548 -11.90 25.52 4.54
C GLN A 548 -13.26 25.14 5.16
N SER A 549 -13.95 26.09 5.79
CA SER A 549 -15.29 25.88 6.37
C SER A 549 -16.35 25.60 5.29
N GLU A 550 -16.26 26.32 4.18
CA GLU A 550 -17.13 26.18 3.01
C GLU A 550 -16.95 24.83 2.30
N ASN A 551 -15.69 24.41 2.12
CA ASN A 551 -15.37 23.09 1.57
C ASN A 551 -15.92 21.94 2.44
N LYS A 552 -15.95 22.09 3.76
CA LYS A 552 -16.58 21.11 4.67
C LYS A 552 -18.09 20.99 4.47
N LYS A 553 -18.81 22.10 4.18
CA LYS A 553 -20.27 22.06 3.94
C LYS A 553 -20.61 21.32 2.65
N VAL A 554 -19.91 21.63 1.55
CA VAL A 554 -20.09 20.96 0.26
C VAL A 554 -19.73 19.48 0.36
N SER A 555 -18.62 19.15 1.02
CA SER A 555 -18.22 17.76 1.30
C SER A 555 -19.32 16.99 2.05
N ARG A 556 -19.93 17.59 3.08
CA ARG A 556 -21.03 16.96 3.83
C ARG A 556 -22.25 16.66 2.97
N TRP A 557 -22.62 17.56 2.03
CA TRP A 557 -23.75 17.31 1.12
C TRP A 557 -23.42 16.29 0.05
N ARG A 558 -22.20 16.29 -0.50
CA ARG A 558 -21.72 15.23 -1.40
C ARG A 558 -21.77 13.86 -0.73
N LYS A 559 -21.32 13.77 0.53
CA LYS A 559 -21.42 12.54 1.31
C LYS A 559 -22.87 12.05 1.42
N LYS A 560 -23.84 12.94 1.62
CA LYS A 560 -25.28 12.59 1.62
C LYS A 560 -25.78 12.10 0.25
N MET A 561 -25.35 12.72 -0.84
CA MET A 561 -25.69 12.27 -2.19
C MET A 561 -25.12 10.86 -2.45
N ASN A 562 -23.87 10.63 -2.05
CA ASN A 562 -23.22 9.32 -2.20
C ASN A 562 -23.90 8.25 -1.34
N HIS A 563 -24.31 8.57 -0.10
CA HIS A 563 -25.12 7.65 0.72
C HIS A 563 -26.46 7.30 0.05
N ALA A 564 -27.17 8.29 -0.48
CA ALA A 564 -28.42 8.02 -1.20
C ALA A 564 -28.19 7.16 -2.45
N LYS A 565 -27.09 7.36 -3.18
CA LYS A 565 -26.72 6.48 -4.31
C LYS A 565 -26.44 5.05 -3.84
N ALA A 566 -25.69 4.87 -2.75
CA ALA A 566 -25.41 3.56 -2.17
C ALA A 566 -26.70 2.85 -1.72
N ASP A 567 -27.62 3.58 -1.06
CA ASP A 567 -28.93 3.06 -0.67
C ASP A 567 -29.75 2.59 -1.88
N LEU A 568 -29.67 3.30 -3.01
CA LEU A 568 -30.34 2.93 -4.26
C LEU A 568 -29.77 1.62 -4.84
N MET A 569 -28.45 1.45 -4.80
CA MET A 569 -27.78 0.22 -5.26
C MET A 569 -28.13 -0.98 -4.38
N LYS A 570 -28.11 -0.82 -3.06
CA LYS A 570 -28.55 -1.88 -2.12
C LYS A 570 -30.00 -2.28 -2.35
N LEU A 571 -30.86 -1.30 -2.64
CA LEU A 571 -32.25 -1.55 -2.96
C LEU A 571 -32.40 -2.34 -4.27
N LYS A 572 -31.58 -2.04 -5.28
CA LYS A 572 -31.54 -2.77 -6.55
C LYS A 572 -31.15 -4.24 -6.36
N GLU A 573 -30.13 -4.51 -5.57
CA GLU A 573 -29.72 -5.88 -5.23
C GLU A 573 -30.83 -6.64 -4.53
N GLN A 574 -31.46 -6.02 -3.54
CA GLN A 574 -32.59 -6.62 -2.81
C GLN A 574 -33.78 -6.93 -3.75
N ILE A 575 -34.13 -6.01 -4.64
CA ILE A 575 -35.20 -6.24 -5.63
C ILE A 575 -34.85 -7.40 -6.57
N ASN A 576 -33.57 -7.57 -6.91
CA ASN A 576 -33.13 -8.65 -7.77
C ASN A 576 -33.13 -10.01 -7.06
N SER A 577 -32.74 -10.07 -5.78
CA SER A 577 -32.74 -11.31 -4.97
C SER A 577 -34.14 -11.76 -4.58
N ASP A 578 -35.08 -10.83 -4.41
CA ASP A 578 -36.47 -11.15 -4.12
C ASP A 578 -37.11 -11.76 -5.39
N THR A 579 -37.34 -13.07 -5.32
CA THR A 579 -38.17 -13.85 -6.24
C THR A 579 -39.14 -14.66 -5.39
N PHE A 580 -40.41 -14.67 -5.82
CA PHE A 580 -41.47 -15.45 -5.18
C PHE A 580 -41.34 -16.94 -5.49
#